data_AF-A0A3A9A7A9-F1
#
_entry.id   AF-A0A3A9A7A9-F1
#
_cell.length_a   1.000
_cell.length_b   1.000
_cell.length_c   1.000
_cell.angle_alpha   90.00
_cell.angle_beta   90.00
_cell.angle_gamma   90.00
#
_symmetry.space_group_name_H-M   'P 1'
#
loop_
_entity.id
_entity.type
_entity.pdbx_description
1 polymer ?
#
loop_
_entity_poly.entity_id
_entity_poly.type
_entity_poly.pdbx_seq_one_letter_code
_entity_poly.pdbx_strand_id
1 'polypeptide(L)'
;MAGYLLGIALQDKMVVGARGTITPAGLNVSENVTHLLEEGFAYVHLAPANNMLKENDFEKIIENYFLYCEEFEKLLLEHKYKECIARHNLYSILREIHEGKKRNVYCAAGFKAISIDIDGYIYPCHRFVGDKEFCMGDVSTNVFEHDVIYNQLYKIPEKCKYCICQSICSGGCMHDNLLLMKNINIPAECNCKLQKFLTEQALKIYISLTDIDKKYLFGEESCYGG
;
A
#
# COMPACT_ATOMS: atom_id res chain seq x y z
N MET A 1 17.02 -29.77 -14.39
CA MET A 1 16.31 -30.04 -13.12
C MET A 1 17.25 -29.71 -11.94
N ALA A 2 17.72 -28.46 -11.85
CA ALA A 2 18.71 -28.04 -10.84
C ALA A 2 18.68 -26.50 -10.66
N GLY A 3 17.49 -25.92 -10.51
CA GLY A 3 17.31 -24.46 -10.36
C GLY A 3 16.40 -24.03 -9.21
N TYR A 4 15.71 -24.96 -8.55
CA TYR A 4 14.65 -24.64 -7.58
C TYR A 4 15.10 -24.57 -6.12
N LEU A 5 16.37 -24.80 -5.81
CA LEU A 5 16.82 -25.03 -4.42
C LEU A 5 17.69 -23.93 -3.78
N LEU A 6 17.94 -22.81 -4.46
CA LEU A 6 18.70 -21.70 -3.84
C LEU A 6 17.84 -20.63 -3.15
N GLY A 7 16.53 -20.57 -3.41
CA GLY A 7 15.63 -19.59 -2.78
C GLY A 7 15.01 -20.06 -1.45
N ILE A 8 14.89 -21.38 -1.26
CA ILE A 8 14.13 -21.98 -0.15
C ILE A 8 14.99 -22.20 1.11
N ALA A 9 16.32 -22.21 0.99
CA ALA A 9 17.23 -22.51 2.10
C ALA A 9 17.38 -21.40 3.18
N LEU A 10 16.70 -20.24 3.03
CA LEU A 10 16.64 -19.17 4.04
C LEU A 10 15.32 -19.16 4.84
N GLN A 11 14.33 -19.99 4.49
CA GLN A 11 12.97 -19.92 5.04
C GLN A 11 12.83 -20.43 6.47
N ASP A 12 13.76 -21.24 7.00
CA ASP A 12 13.63 -21.76 8.37
C ASP A 12 13.81 -20.70 9.47
N LYS A 13 14.26 -19.47 9.12
CA LYS A 13 14.41 -18.35 10.08
C LYS A 13 13.99 -16.97 9.57
N MET A 14 13.69 -16.80 8.28
CA MET A 14 13.29 -15.51 7.72
C MET A 14 11.91 -15.57 7.05
N VAL A 15 11.05 -14.66 7.49
CA VAL A 15 9.74 -14.42 6.89
C VAL A 15 9.94 -13.55 5.64
N VAL A 16 9.56 -14.07 4.47
CA VAL A 16 9.69 -13.36 3.19
C VAL A 16 8.30 -13.04 2.64
N GLY A 17 7.99 -11.75 2.48
CA GLY A 17 6.78 -11.29 1.80
C GLY A 17 7.06 -10.88 0.35
N ALA A 18 6.06 -11.00 -0.51
CA ALA A 18 6.10 -10.51 -1.89
C ALA A 18 5.50 -9.10 -1.98
N ARG A 19 6.24 -8.19 -2.61
CA ARG A 19 5.73 -6.89 -3.03
C ARG A 19 5.70 -6.85 -4.56
N GLY A 20 4.51 -6.89 -5.13
CA GLY A 20 4.33 -6.93 -6.58
C GLY A 20 3.82 -5.62 -7.16
N THR A 21 3.99 -5.48 -8.47
CA THR A 21 3.53 -4.33 -9.25
C THR A 21 2.48 -4.77 -10.27
N ILE A 22 1.30 -4.17 -10.22
CA ILE A 22 0.21 -4.43 -11.17
C ILE A 22 0.52 -3.66 -12.45
N THR A 23 0.61 -4.36 -13.56
CA THR A 23 0.85 -3.81 -14.90
C THR A 23 -0.30 -4.22 -15.84
N PRO A 24 -0.40 -3.66 -17.07
CA PRO A 24 -1.43 -4.08 -18.03
C PRO A 24 -1.45 -5.59 -18.33
N ALA A 25 -0.33 -6.28 -18.18
CA ALA A 25 -0.24 -7.73 -18.38
C ALA A 25 -0.69 -8.56 -17.14
N GLY A 26 -0.88 -7.92 -15.98
CA GLY A 26 -1.11 -8.59 -14.70
C GLY A 26 -2.26 -7.98 -13.90
N LEU A 27 -3.41 -7.74 -14.55
CA LEU A 27 -4.58 -7.10 -13.92
C LEU A 27 -5.36 -8.01 -12.97
N ASN A 28 -5.17 -9.35 -13.05
CA ASN A 28 -5.85 -10.30 -12.17
C ASN A 28 -5.21 -10.34 -10.77
N VAL A 29 -5.57 -9.38 -9.94
CA VAL A 29 -5.05 -9.23 -8.57
C VAL A 29 -5.29 -10.47 -7.71
N SER A 30 -6.49 -11.06 -7.77
CA SER A 30 -6.86 -12.19 -6.92
C SER A 30 -6.03 -13.44 -7.22
N GLU A 31 -5.91 -13.78 -8.51
CA GLU A 31 -5.10 -14.89 -8.98
C GLU A 31 -3.61 -14.67 -8.69
N ASN A 32 -3.10 -13.47 -8.99
CA ASN A 32 -1.69 -13.13 -8.74
C ASN A 32 -1.32 -13.25 -7.26
N VAL A 33 -2.19 -12.82 -6.35
CA VAL A 33 -1.96 -12.97 -4.91
C VAL A 33 -2.00 -14.44 -4.51
N THR A 34 -3.00 -15.19 -4.96
CA THR A 34 -3.11 -16.63 -4.67
C THR A 34 -1.88 -17.39 -5.14
N HIS A 35 -1.44 -17.17 -6.38
CA HIS A 35 -0.25 -17.79 -6.93
C HIS A 35 1.01 -17.49 -6.10
N LEU A 36 1.25 -16.23 -5.72
CA LEU A 36 2.41 -15.87 -4.89
C LEU A 36 2.35 -16.51 -3.50
N LEU A 37 1.16 -16.67 -2.91
CA LEU A 37 1.03 -17.38 -1.64
C LEU A 37 1.31 -18.89 -1.79
N GLU A 38 0.90 -19.50 -2.90
CA GLU A 38 1.21 -20.91 -3.22
C GLU A 38 2.71 -21.16 -3.46
N GLU A 39 3.43 -20.17 -3.99
CA GLU A 39 4.90 -20.20 -4.12
C GLU A 39 5.63 -20.03 -2.76
N GLY A 40 4.89 -19.85 -1.66
CA GLY A 40 5.43 -19.84 -0.30
C GLY A 40 5.80 -18.47 0.26
N PHE A 41 5.35 -17.37 -0.36
CA PHE A 41 5.48 -16.05 0.26
C PHE A 41 4.56 -15.94 1.47
N ALA A 42 5.08 -15.38 2.56
CA ALA A 42 4.34 -15.29 3.82
C ALA A 42 3.14 -14.33 3.70
N TYR A 43 3.31 -13.24 2.96
CA TYR A 43 2.25 -12.28 2.65
C TYR A 43 2.53 -11.62 1.31
N VAL A 44 1.47 -11.10 0.67
CA VAL A 44 1.54 -10.45 -0.63
C VAL A 44 0.87 -9.08 -0.56
N HIS A 45 1.57 -8.06 -1.06
CA HIS A 45 1.01 -6.74 -1.30
C HIS A 45 1.30 -6.29 -2.74
N LEU A 46 0.25 -6.03 -3.52
CA LEU A 46 0.35 -5.52 -4.89
C LEU A 46 0.06 -4.02 -4.96
N ALA A 47 0.79 -3.28 -5.80
CA ALA A 47 0.57 -1.85 -6.02
C ALA A 47 0.53 -1.51 -7.53
N PRO A 48 -0.34 -0.58 -7.97
CA PRO A 48 -0.47 -0.25 -9.39
C PRO A 48 0.73 0.52 -9.96
N ALA A 49 1.20 0.14 -11.15
CA ALA A 49 2.12 0.93 -11.97
C ALA A 49 1.36 2.05 -12.69
N ASN A 50 1.08 3.13 -11.97
CA ASN A 50 0.26 4.25 -12.46
C ASN A 50 0.76 4.90 -13.76
N ASN A 51 2.05 4.78 -14.06
CA ASN A 51 2.64 5.26 -15.32
C ASN A 51 2.32 4.37 -16.53
N MET A 52 1.86 3.13 -16.31
CA MET A 52 1.56 2.15 -17.36
C MET A 52 0.06 1.88 -17.53
N LEU A 53 -0.72 2.12 -16.49
CA LEU A 53 -2.14 1.78 -16.42
C LEU A 53 -3.01 2.92 -16.95
N LYS A 54 -4.09 2.56 -17.64
CA LYS A 54 -5.15 3.45 -18.12
C LYS A 54 -6.41 3.29 -17.28
N GLU A 55 -7.39 4.18 -17.48
CA GLU A 55 -8.65 4.14 -16.71
C GLU A 55 -9.36 2.77 -16.81
N ASN A 56 -9.48 2.19 -18.02
CA ASN A 56 -10.08 0.86 -18.19
C ASN A 56 -9.28 -0.26 -17.50
N ASP A 57 -7.97 -0.09 -17.27
CA ASP A 57 -7.19 -1.06 -16.51
C ASP A 57 -7.54 -1.00 -15.02
N PHE A 58 -7.79 0.21 -14.49
CA PHE A 58 -8.26 0.39 -13.11
C PHE A 58 -9.65 -0.21 -12.88
N GLU A 59 -10.55 -0.12 -13.85
CA GLU A 59 -11.87 -0.77 -13.77
C GLU A 59 -11.71 -2.28 -13.59
N LYS A 60 -10.88 -2.92 -14.42
CA LYS A 60 -10.55 -4.35 -14.29
C LYS A 60 -9.85 -4.67 -12.97
N ILE A 61 -8.95 -3.82 -12.49
CA ILE A 61 -8.29 -4.00 -11.20
C ILE A 61 -9.33 -3.99 -10.07
N ILE A 62 -10.32 -3.08 -10.11
CA ILE A 62 -11.40 -3.01 -9.12
C ILE A 62 -12.26 -4.28 -9.17
N GLU A 63 -12.64 -4.75 -10.37
CA GLU A 63 -13.36 -6.02 -10.54
C GLU A 63 -12.58 -7.20 -9.95
N ASN A 64 -11.26 -7.26 -10.15
CA ASN A 64 -10.43 -8.32 -9.59
C ASN A 64 -10.23 -8.19 -8.07
N TYR A 65 -10.22 -6.96 -7.54
CA TYR A 65 -10.25 -6.75 -6.09
C TYR A 65 -11.59 -7.13 -5.47
N PHE A 66 -12.70 -7.10 -6.21
CA PHE A 66 -13.97 -7.66 -5.74
C PHE A 66 -13.83 -9.16 -5.49
N LEU A 67 -13.33 -9.92 -6.47
CA LEU A 67 -13.06 -11.36 -6.33
C LEU A 67 -12.07 -11.65 -5.18
N TYR A 68 -11.06 -10.79 -5.02
CA TYR A 68 -10.12 -10.88 -3.90
C TYR A 68 -10.79 -10.73 -2.54
N CYS A 69 -11.79 -9.82 -2.42
CA CYS A 69 -12.55 -9.63 -1.18
C CYS A 69 -13.49 -10.82 -0.92
N GLU A 70 -14.14 -11.36 -1.96
CA GLU A 70 -14.99 -12.56 -1.82
C GLU A 70 -14.18 -13.77 -1.32
N GLU A 71 -12.97 -13.98 -1.85
CA GLU A 71 -12.08 -15.03 -1.35
C GLU A 71 -11.65 -14.76 0.10
N PHE A 72 -11.38 -13.51 0.46
CA PHE A 72 -11.06 -13.16 1.85
C PHE A 72 -12.21 -13.49 2.81
N GLU A 73 -13.46 -13.18 2.44
CA GLU A 73 -14.65 -13.51 3.24
C GLU A 73 -14.85 -15.02 3.37
N LYS A 74 -14.64 -15.78 2.30
CA LYS A 74 -14.67 -17.24 2.34
C LYS A 74 -13.63 -17.80 3.32
N LEU A 75 -12.39 -17.29 3.27
CA LEU A 75 -11.33 -17.68 4.19
C LEU A 75 -11.67 -17.35 5.66
N LEU A 76 -12.34 -16.22 5.91
CA LEU A 76 -12.84 -15.88 7.25
C LEU A 76 -13.87 -16.89 7.74
N LEU A 77 -14.85 -17.27 6.90
CA LEU A 77 -15.87 -18.27 7.22
C LEU A 77 -15.26 -19.66 7.49
N GLU A 78 -14.15 -19.97 6.84
CA GLU A 78 -13.37 -21.20 7.05
C GLU A 78 -12.37 -21.10 8.23
N HIS A 79 -12.35 -19.97 8.96
CA HIS A 79 -11.43 -19.67 10.06
C HIS A 79 -9.94 -19.73 9.66
N LYS A 80 -9.62 -19.50 8.38
CA LYS A 80 -8.26 -19.51 7.83
C LYS A 80 -7.56 -18.16 8.00
N TYR A 81 -7.44 -17.70 9.25
CA TYR A 81 -6.96 -16.35 9.56
C TYR A 81 -5.56 -16.05 9.03
N LYS A 82 -4.65 -17.03 9.00
CA LYS A 82 -3.30 -16.83 8.42
C LYS A 82 -3.34 -16.45 6.94
N GLU A 83 -4.25 -17.04 6.19
CA GLU A 83 -4.42 -16.80 4.75
C GLU A 83 -5.12 -15.45 4.49
N CYS A 84 -6.01 -15.02 5.39
CA CYS A 84 -6.55 -13.67 5.42
C CYS A 84 -5.44 -12.65 5.67
N ILE A 85 -4.60 -12.86 6.69
CA ILE A 85 -3.51 -11.95 7.05
C ILE A 85 -2.49 -11.84 5.90
N ALA A 86 -2.19 -12.96 5.24
CA ALA A 86 -1.27 -13.02 4.09
C ALA A 86 -1.76 -12.19 2.88
N ARG A 87 -3.07 -11.95 2.78
CA ARG A 87 -3.71 -11.06 1.81
C ARG A 87 -3.60 -9.59 2.28
N HIS A 88 -2.40 -9.05 2.17
CA HIS A 88 -2.00 -7.83 2.87
C HIS A 88 -2.66 -6.54 2.36
N ASN A 89 -3.08 -6.48 1.08
CA ASN A 89 -3.76 -5.32 0.52
C ASN A 89 -5.05 -4.95 1.28
N LEU A 90 -5.87 -5.94 1.66
CA LEU A 90 -7.08 -5.72 2.45
C LEU A 90 -6.82 -5.79 3.95
N TYR A 91 -5.99 -6.75 4.39
CA TYR A 91 -5.66 -6.92 5.80
C TYR A 91 -5.06 -5.65 6.44
N SER A 92 -4.18 -4.95 5.74
CA SER A 92 -3.58 -3.69 6.23
C SER A 92 -4.63 -2.60 6.50
N ILE A 93 -5.65 -2.49 5.64
CA ILE A 93 -6.77 -1.54 5.84
C ILE A 93 -7.62 -1.95 7.03
N LEU A 94 -7.94 -3.24 7.15
CA LEU A 94 -8.68 -3.79 8.29
C LEU A 94 -7.95 -3.53 9.61
N ARG A 95 -6.63 -3.70 9.63
CA ARG A 95 -5.79 -3.42 10.80
C ARG A 95 -5.82 -1.93 11.16
N GLU A 96 -5.71 -1.02 10.18
CA GLU A 96 -5.82 0.43 10.44
C GLU A 96 -7.17 0.83 11.03
N ILE A 97 -8.26 0.24 10.52
CA ILE A 97 -9.61 0.43 11.05
C ILE A 97 -9.69 -0.07 12.50
N HIS A 98 -9.16 -1.27 12.76
CA HIS A 98 -9.18 -1.89 14.08
C HIS A 98 -8.44 -1.07 15.14
N GLU A 99 -7.25 -0.60 14.81
CA GLU A 99 -6.41 0.18 15.71
C GLU A 99 -6.92 1.62 15.89
N GLY A 100 -7.91 2.06 15.11
CA GLY A 100 -8.38 3.44 15.10
C GLY A 100 -7.29 4.44 14.69
N LYS A 101 -6.28 3.98 13.92
CA LYS A 101 -5.16 4.84 13.50
C LYS A 101 -5.69 5.91 12.56
N LYS A 102 -5.54 7.17 12.97
CA LYS A 102 -5.81 8.30 12.10
C LYS A 102 -4.54 8.68 11.35
N ARG A 103 -4.55 8.51 10.02
CA ARG A 103 -3.54 9.16 9.19
C ARG A 103 -3.83 10.66 9.18
N ASN A 104 -2.86 11.42 9.68
CA ASN A 104 -2.86 12.89 9.65
C ASN A 104 -2.05 13.44 8.47
N VAL A 105 -1.37 12.54 7.73
CA VAL A 105 -0.49 12.85 6.60
C VAL A 105 -0.75 11.85 5.47
N TYR A 106 -0.86 12.35 4.23
CA TYR A 106 -1.17 11.62 3.00
C TYR A 106 -0.13 10.54 2.65
N CYS A 107 1.14 10.82 2.90
CA CYS A 107 2.28 9.95 2.62
C CYS A 107 3.41 10.24 3.61
N ALA A 108 4.34 9.29 3.79
CA ALA A 108 5.51 9.45 4.65
C ALA A 108 6.60 10.38 4.07
N ALA A 109 6.52 10.69 2.77
CA ALA A 109 7.58 11.36 2.04
C ALA A 109 7.88 12.77 2.57
N GLY A 110 9.13 13.03 2.92
CA GLY A 110 9.59 14.29 3.49
C GLY A 110 9.14 14.54 4.94
N PHE A 111 8.70 13.52 5.69
CA PHE A 111 8.35 13.66 7.12
C PHE A 111 8.69 12.43 7.95
N LYS A 112 8.10 11.27 7.62
CA LYS A 112 8.43 9.99 8.27
C LYS A 112 9.45 9.19 7.47
N ALA A 113 9.70 9.58 6.22
CA ALA A 113 10.67 8.97 5.34
C ALA A 113 11.33 10.04 4.49
N ILE A 114 12.61 9.85 4.21
CA ILE A 114 13.40 10.57 3.21
C ILE A 114 14.21 9.54 2.42
N SER A 115 14.81 9.95 1.31
CA SER A 115 15.73 9.11 0.55
C SER A 115 16.99 9.89 0.24
N ILE A 116 18.13 9.21 0.27
CA ILE A 116 19.43 9.78 -0.05
C ILE A 116 19.91 9.01 -1.28
N ASP A 117 20.25 9.72 -2.34
CA ASP A 117 20.78 9.09 -3.56
C ASP A 117 22.27 8.76 -3.43
N ILE A 118 22.85 8.20 -4.50
CA ILE A 118 24.25 7.78 -4.50
C ILE A 118 25.26 8.94 -4.44
N ASP A 119 24.83 10.14 -4.82
CA ASP A 119 25.64 11.35 -4.81
C ASP A 119 25.51 12.12 -3.49
N GLY A 120 24.59 11.70 -2.61
CA GLY A 120 24.36 12.28 -1.30
C GLY A 120 23.20 13.28 -1.24
N TYR A 121 22.48 13.49 -2.35
CA TYR A 121 21.33 14.38 -2.39
C TYR A 121 20.13 13.78 -1.67
N ILE A 122 19.43 14.62 -0.92
CA ILE A 122 18.29 14.24 -0.06
C ILE A 122 16.99 14.55 -0.80
N TYR A 123 16.06 13.59 -0.80
CA TYR A 123 14.76 13.68 -1.46
C TYR A 123 13.61 13.25 -0.53
N PRO A 124 12.36 13.67 -0.79
CA PRO A 124 11.21 13.30 0.04
C PRO A 124 10.96 11.80 0.10
N CYS A 125 11.15 11.09 -1.02
CA CYS A 125 11.15 9.63 -1.05
C CYS A 125 11.84 9.13 -2.32
N HIS A 126 12.01 7.82 -2.41
CA HIS A 126 12.68 7.15 -3.51
C HIS A 126 12.10 7.47 -4.90
N ARG A 127 10.82 7.85 -5.01
CA ARG A 127 10.18 8.18 -6.29
C ARG A 127 10.51 9.60 -6.79
N PHE A 128 11.04 10.47 -5.93
CA PHE A 128 11.46 11.83 -6.29
C PHE A 128 12.97 11.96 -6.56
N VAL A 129 13.73 10.87 -6.36
CA VAL A 129 15.19 10.87 -6.59
C VAL A 129 15.50 11.24 -8.04
N GLY A 130 16.44 12.17 -8.22
CA GLY A 130 16.84 12.69 -9.53
C GLY A 130 16.02 13.90 -10.01
N ASP A 131 14.90 14.22 -9.37
CA ASP A 131 14.13 15.43 -9.69
C ASP A 131 14.65 16.63 -8.89
N LYS A 132 15.41 17.51 -9.55
CA LYS A 132 16.07 18.66 -8.93
C LYS A 132 15.09 19.60 -8.21
N GLU A 133 13.83 19.68 -8.65
CA GLU A 133 12.81 20.53 -8.01
C GLU A 133 12.45 20.02 -6.60
N PHE A 134 12.68 18.74 -6.32
CA PHE A 134 12.39 18.12 -5.03
C PHE A 134 13.64 17.81 -4.21
N CYS A 135 14.81 18.30 -4.60
CA CYS A 135 16.01 18.17 -3.79
C CYS A 135 15.87 18.97 -2.49
N MET A 136 16.03 18.30 -1.36
CA MET A 136 15.90 18.85 -0.02
C MET A 136 17.26 19.19 0.60
N GLY A 137 18.37 18.90 -0.08
CA GLY A 137 19.71 19.16 0.45
C GLY A 137 20.72 18.09 0.08
N ASP A 138 21.83 18.08 0.79
CA ASP A 138 23.00 17.25 0.49
C ASP A 138 23.71 16.89 1.80
N VAL A 139 23.87 15.58 2.04
CA VAL A 139 24.51 15.06 3.26
C VAL A 139 25.99 15.43 3.35
N SER A 140 26.67 15.64 2.21
CA SER A 140 28.09 16.02 2.18
C SER A 140 28.32 17.44 2.68
N THR A 141 27.32 18.32 2.52
CA THR A 141 27.35 19.71 2.98
C THR A 141 26.62 19.92 4.30
N ASN A 142 26.01 18.87 4.88
CA ASN A 142 25.10 18.93 6.02
C ASN A 142 23.94 19.93 5.83
N VAL A 143 23.51 20.14 4.59
CA VAL A 143 22.36 20.98 4.27
C VAL A 143 21.10 20.13 4.18
N PHE A 144 20.06 20.50 4.91
CA PHE A 144 18.74 19.89 4.82
C PHE A 144 17.63 20.94 4.98
N GLU A 145 17.05 21.35 3.86
CA GLU A 145 15.99 22.34 3.74
C GLU A 145 14.61 21.70 3.87
N HIS A 146 14.37 21.06 5.02
CA HIS A 146 13.13 20.34 5.29
C HIS A 146 11.87 21.20 5.11
N ASP A 147 11.90 22.44 5.59
CA ASP A 147 10.69 23.28 5.72
C ASP A 147 10.12 23.74 4.38
N VAL A 148 10.96 23.93 3.37
CA VAL A 148 10.54 24.38 2.03
C VAL A 148 9.62 23.33 1.40
N ILE A 149 10.06 22.08 1.48
CA ILE A 149 9.35 20.95 0.91
C ILE A 149 8.22 20.50 1.85
N TYR A 150 8.42 20.50 3.16
CA TYR A 150 7.36 20.20 4.12
C TYR A 150 6.12 21.10 3.91
N ASN A 151 6.30 22.41 3.77
CA ASN A 151 5.16 23.32 3.56
C ASN A 151 4.45 23.14 2.21
N GLN A 152 5.12 22.58 1.20
CA GLN A 152 4.53 22.26 -0.09
C GLN A 152 3.80 20.93 -0.08
N LEU A 153 4.36 19.93 0.62
CA LEU A 153 3.82 18.58 0.69
C LEU A 153 2.65 18.51 1.68
N TYR A 154 2.73 19.16 2.86
CA TYR A 154 1.83 18.91 4.00
C TYR A 154 0.46 19.60 3.97
N LYS A 155 -0.29 19.45 2.87
CA LYS A 155 -1.65 19.98 2.72
C LYS A 155 -2.64 18.85 2.42
N ILE A 156 -3.67 18.71 3.26
CA ILE A 156 -4.79 17.81 2.95
C ILE A 156 -5.51 18.38 1.72
N PRO A 157 -5.62 17.64 0.61
CA PRO A 157 -6.33 18.09 -0.57
C PRO A 157 -7.79 18.43 -0.24
N GLU A 158 -8.33 19.48 -0.85
CA GLU A 158 -9.67 19.98 -0.52
C GLU A 158 -10.74 18.88 -0.65
N LYS A 159 -10.68 18.09 -1.73
CA LYS A 159 -11.61 16.98 -1.97
C LYS A 159 -11.54 15.88 -0.91
N CYS A 160 -10.41 15.75 -0.20
CA CYS A 160 -10.22 14.73 0.82
C CYS A 160 -10.86 15.10 2.16
N LYS A 161 -11.15 16.39 2.42
CA LYS A 161 -11.75 16.85 3.69
C LYS A 161 -13.13 16.23 3.96
N TYR A 162 -13.83 15.83 2.91
CA TYR A 162 -15.18 15.25 2.97
C TYR A 162 -15.20 13.78 2.54
N CYS A 163 -14.03 13.14 2.41
CA CYS A 163 -13.92 11.77 1.94
C CYS A 163 -14.00 10.76 3.09
N ILE A 164 -14.77 9.69 2.93
CA ILE A 164 -14.84 8.58 3.90
C ILE A 164 -13.46 7.93 4.17
N CYS A 165 -12.57 7.95 3.17
CA CYS A 165 -11.23 7.39 3.29
C CYS A 165 -10.20 8.37 3.87
N GLN A 166 -10.60 9.57 4.32
CA GLN A 166 -9.66 10.60 4.77
C GLN A 166 -8.68 10.07 5.82
N SER A 167 -9.17 9.36 6.84
CA SER A 167 -8.33 8.82 7.91
C SER A 167 -7.47 7.62 7.50
N ILE A 168 -7.75 7.00 6.35
CA ILE A 168 -7.05 5.81 5.83
C ILE A 168 -6.01 6.18 4.77
N CYS A 169 -6.33 7.08 3.84
CA CYS A 169 -5.44 7.43 2.74
C CYS A 169 -4.91 8.87 2.81
N SER A 170 -5.68 9.78 3.41
CA SER A 170 -5.37 11.20 3.61
C SER A 170 -4.93 12.02 2.39
N GLY A 171 -5.04 11.49 1.15
CA GLY A 171 -4.58 12.14 -0.09
C GLY A 171 -3.73 11.26 -1.01
N GLY A 172 -3.33 10.07 -0.54
CA GLY A 172 -2.61 9.09 -1.34
C GLY A 172 -1.14 9.46 -1.62
N CYS A 173 -0.54 8.82 -2.63
CA CYS A 173 0.85 9.05 -2.98
C CYS A 173 1.03 10.36 -3.77
N MET A 174 1.84 11.27 -3.24
CA MET A 174 2.14 12.55 -3.91
C MET A 174 2.81 12.39 -5.27
N HIS A 175 3.70 11.42 -5.40
CA HIS A 175 4.35 11.14 -6.68
C HIS A 175 3.33 10.73 -7.74
N ASP A 176 2.34 9.91 -7.38
CA ASP A 176 1.29 9.51 -8.33
C ASP A 176 0.37 10.69 -8.68
N ASN A 177 0.08 11.57 -7.72
CA ASN A 177 -0.65 12.81 -7.95
C ASN A 177 0.11 13.74 -8.90
N LEU A 178 1.42 13.93 -8.69
CA LEU A 178 2.26 14.71 -9.59
C LEU A 178 2.32 14.08 -10.99
N LEU A 179 2.52 12.77 -11.08
CA LEU A 179 2.62 12.06 -12.34
C LEU A 179 1.36 12.23 -13.20
N LEU A 180 0.19 12.01 -12.59
CA LEU A 180 -1.10 11.93 -13.29
C LEU A 180 -1.81 13.29 -13.39
N MET A 181 -1.71 14.12 -12.36
CA MET A 181 -2.44 15.40 -12.27
C MET A 181 -1.53 16.62 -12.44
N LYS A 182 -0.21 16.42 -12.60
CA LYS A 182 0.80 17.49 -12.65
C LYS A 182 0.78 18.41 -11.42
N ASN A 183 0.23 17.92 -10.31
CA ASN A 183 0.13 18.64 -9.05
C ASN A 183 0.06 17.64 -7.89
N ILE A 184 1.03 17.70 -6.97
CA ILE A 184 1.11 16.86 -5.77
C ILE A 184 -0.15 16.93 -4.88
N ASN A 185 -0.85 18.07 -4.89
CA ASN A 185 -1.99 18.37 -4.03
C ASN A 185 -3.35 17.99 -4.65
N ILE A 186 -3.36 17.45 -5.87
CA ILE A 186 -4.58 17.00 -6.55
C ILE A 186 -4.55 15.48 -6.64
N PRO A 187 -5.35 14.75 -5.84
CA PRO A 187 -5.31 13.30 -5.87
C PRO A 187 -5.82 12.73 -7.19
N ALA A 188 -5.10 11.76 -7.73
CA ALA A 188 -5.47 11.07 -8.95
C ALA A 188 -6.79 10.29 -8.78
N GLU A 189 -7.74 10.51 -9.67
CA GLU A 189 -9.10 9.99 -9.50
C GLU A 189 -9.18 8.46 -9.58
N CYS A 190 -8.40 7.82 -10.45
CA CYS A 190 -8.30 6.36 -10.54
C CYS A 190 -7.87 5.71 -9.20
N ASN A 191 -6.87 6.30 -8.54
CA ASN A 191 -6.42 5.86 -7.22
C ASN A 191 -7.47 6.13 -6.15
N CYS A 192 -8.19 7.25 -6.21
CA CYS A 192 -9.29 7.55 -5.30
C CYS A 192 -10.42 6.52 -5.42
N LYS A 193 -10.82 6.16 -6.65
CA LYS A 193 -11.84 5.13 -6.91
C LYS A 193 -11.44 3.78 -6.31
N LEU A 194 -10.22 3.31 -6.59
CA LEU A 194 -9.70 2.05 -6.06
C LEU A 194 -9.62 2.05 -4.52
N GLN A 195 -9.04 3.10 -3.94
CA GLN A 195 -8.92 3.21 -2.48
C GLN A 195 -10.29 3.26 -1.80
N LYS A 196 -11.25 3.99 -2.38
CA LYS A 196 -12.61 4.07 -1.88
C LYS A 196 -13.28 2.71 -1.89
N PHE A 197 -13.19 1.99 -3.02
CA PHE A 197 -13.68 0.62 -3.13
C PHE A 197 -13.11 -0.29 -2.04
N LEU A 198 -11.79 -0.36 -1.91
CA LEU A 198 -11.13 -1.21 -0.92
C LEU A 198 -11.50 -0.84 0.53
N THR A 199 -11.60 0.45 0.82
CA THR A 199 -12.00 0.93 2.16
C THR A 199 -13.45 0.56 2.46
N GLU A 200 -14.35 0.68 1.49
CA GLU A 200 -15.75 0.28 1.66
C GLU A 200 -15.89 -1.24 1.87
N GLN A 201 -15.15 -2.07 1.14
CA GLN A 201 -15.12 -3.51 1.37
C GLN A 201 -14.53 -3.86 2.74
N ALA A 202 -13.41 -3.23 3.12
CA ALA A 202 -12.81 -3.41 4.43
C ALA A 202 -13.78 -3.04 5.56
N LEU A 203 -14.52 -1.94 5.44
CA LEU A 203 -15.53 -1.55 6.44
C LEU A 203 -16.66 -2.57 6.54
N LYS A 204 -17.19 -3.05 5.41
CA LYS A 204 -18.24 -4.09 5.40
C LYS A 204 -17.77 -5.36 6.12
N ILE A 205 -16.57 -5.84 5.79
CA ILE A 205 -15.96 -7.01 6.42
C ILE A 205 -15.70 -6.74 7.90
N TYR A 206 -15.12 -5.59 8.26
CA TYR A 206 -14.81 -5.27 9.65
C TYR A 206 -16.04 -5.28 10.56
N ILE A 207 -17.18 -4.77 10.06
CA ILE A 207 -18.45 -4.74 10.80
C ILE A 207 -19.01 -6.16 11.01
N SER A 208 -18.74 -7.09 10.09
CA SER A 208 -19.20 -8.48 10.23
C SER A 208 -18.30 -9.34 11.13
N LEU A 209 -17.10 -8.88 11.49
CA LEU A 209 -16.17 -9.63 12.34
C LEU A 209 -16.71 -9.83 13.76
N THR A 210 -16.68 -11.09 14.22
CA THR A 210 -16.91 -11.45 15.62
C THR A 210 -15.70 -11.06 16.49
N ASP A 211 -15.86 -11.11 17.81
CA ASP A 211 -14.73 -10.90 18.73
C ASP A 211 -13.66 -11.99 18.59
N ILE A 212 -14.05 -13.20 18.19
CA ILE A 212 -13.13 -14.30 17.88
C ILE A 212 -12.31 -13.95 16.64
N ASP A 213 -12.95 -13.48 15.56
CA ASP A 213 -12.25 -13.08 14.35
C ASP A 213 -11.26 -11.94 14.62
N LYS A 214 -11.69 -10.92 15.37
CA LYS A 214 -10.82 -9.80 15.76
C LYS A 214 -9.61 -10.28 16.57
N LYS A 215 -9.80 -11.21 17.50
CA LYS A 215 -8.70 -11.79 18.29
C LYS A 215 -7.66 -12.46 17.37
N TYR A 216 -8.08 -13.29 16.41
CA TYR A 216 -7.14 -14.00 15.54
C TYR A 216 -6.54 -13.13 14.43
N LEU A 217 -7.28 -12.16 13.92
CA LEU A 217 -6.79 -11.25 12.88
C LEU A 217 -5.83 -10.20 13.45
N PHE A 218 -6.08 -9.66 14.64
CA PHE A 218 -5.38 -8.47 15.15
C PHE A 218 -4.65 -8.67 16.47
N GLY A 219 -4.83 -9.80 17.17
CA GLY A 219 -4.15 -10.09 18.42
C GLY A 219 -2.65 -10.40 18.27
N GLU A 220 -1.98 -10.65 19.40
CA GLU A 220 -0.56 -11.01 19.45
C GLU A 220 -0.22 -12.30 18.67
N GLU A 221 -1.21 -13.16 18.44
CA GLU A 221 -1.10 -14.38 17.62
C GLU A 221 -1.12 -14.10 16.11
N SER A 222 -1.45 -12.87 15.68
CA SER A 222 -1.38 -12.47 14.27
C SER A 222 0.08 -12.51 13.82
N CYS A 223 0.38 -13.31 12.80
CA CYS A 223 1.73 -13.76 12.45
C CYS A 223 2.72 -12.67 11.98
N TYR A 224 2.33 -11.40 12.07
CA TYR A 224 3.15 -10.22 11.80
C TYR A 224 2.98 -9.25 12.97
N GLY A 225 3.67 -9.55 14.06
CA GLY A 225 3.83 -8.66 15.21
C GLY A 225 4.43 -7.31 14.79
N GLY A 226 4.03 -6.27 15.52
CA GLY A 226 4.45 -4.88 15.30
C GLY A 226 5.94 -4.62 15.48
#